data_AF-A0A6S6ZCA1-F1
#
_entry.id   AF-A0A6S6ZCA1-F1
#
_cell.length_a   1.000
_cell.length_b   1.000
_cell.length_c   1.000
_cell.angle_alpha   90.00
_cell.angle_beta   90.00
_cell.angle_gamma   90.00
#
_symmetry.space_group_name_H-M   'P 1'
#
loop_
_entity.id
_entity.type
_entity.pdbx_description
1 polymer ?
#
loop_
_entity_poly.entity_id
_entity_poly.type
_entity_poly.pdbx_seq_one_letter_code
_entity_poly.pdbx_strand_id
1 'polypeptide(L)'
;MSDYVSLWRIGTTAGTYRADDLSGAGAAAVGGRYNSPGTAVVYTSSSVALAVLETVVHFAVRASEQANRYLIEVAVPRAVYDARQVLTVDQLQRDFPFWEAVPFAEASQAVGDNWVESGVSALLELPSAIVGYRGVPDCNVLINPGHPDAEQIVVVRRERFIYDPRLRPG
;
A
#
# COMPACT_ATOMS: atom_id res chain seq x y z
N MET A 1 -17.37 -10.14 -16.99
CA MET A 1 -16.17 -10.02 -16.14
C MET A 1 -16.36 -8.75 -15.33
N SER A 2 -16.02 -8.72 -14.04
CA SER A 2 -16.17 -7.49 -13.25
C SER A 2 -15.33 -6.37 -13.88
N ASP A 3 -15.90 -5.17 -14.06
CA ASP A 3 -15.24 -4.00 -14.68
C ASP A 3 -14.20 -3.32 -13.77
N TYR A 4 -13.76 -4.01 -12.71
CA TYR A 4 -12.80 -3.51 -11.74
C TYR A 4 -11.74 -4.55 -11.39
N VAL A 5 -10.61 -4.06 -10.88
CA VAL A 5 -9.51 -4.83 -10.29
C VAL A 5 -9.59 -4.67 -8.77
N SER A 6 -9.48 -5.79 -8.05
CA SER A 6 -9.46 -5.77 -6.58
C SER A 6 -8.03 -5.56 -6.08
N LEU A 7 -7.85 -4.55 -5.24
CA LEU A 7 -6.65 -4.34 -4.44
C LEU A 7 -6.97 -4.58 -2.97
N TRP A 8 -5.97 -4.97 -2.19
CA TRP A 8 -6.16 -5.46 -0.83
C TRP A 8 -5.33 -4.67 0.16
N ARG A 9 -5.88 -4.39 1.33
CA ARG A 9 -5.12 -3.87 2.46
C ARG A 9 -5.65 -4.41 3.77
N ILE A 10 -4.79 -4.51 4.77
CA ILE A 10 -5.20 -4.80 6.13
C ILE A 10 -5.04 -3.52 6.95
N GLY A 11 -6.17 -2.91 7.27
CA GLY A 11 -6.23 -1.65 8.01
C GLY A 11 -6.61 -1.86 9.47
N THR A 12 -6.37 -0.84 10.29
CA THR A 12 -6.76 -0.79 11.69
C THR A 12 -7.83 0.25 11.89
N THR A 13 -8.85 -0.07 12.69
CA THR A 13 -9.77 0.94 13.21
C THR A 13 -9.43 1.23 14.67
N ALA A 14 -8.98 2.45 14.94
CA ALA A 14 -8.59 2.91 16.28
C ALA A 14 -8.72 4.44 16.39
N GLY A 15 -9.38 4.93 17.44
CA GLY A 15 -9.63 6.36 17.62
C GLY A 15 -10.37 6.97 16.43
N THR A 16 -9.77 7.95 15.77
CA THR A 16 -10.29 8.60 14.55
C THR A 16 -9.93 7.87 13.27
N TYR A 17 -8.98 6.92 13.30
CA TYR A 17 -8.58 6.15 12.13
C TYR A 17 -9.56 5.02 11.85
N ARG A 18 -9.92 4.87 10.57
CA ARG A 18 -10.80 3.82 10.09
C ARG A 18 -10.05 2.96 9.08
N ALA A 19 -10.20 1.64 9.17
CA ALA A 19 -9.51 0.73 8.25
C ALA A 19 -9.89 0.95 6.78
N ASP A 20 -11.12 1.42 6.53
CA ASP A 20 -11.71 1.70 5.21
C ASP A 20 -11.41 3.12 4.71
N ASP A 21 -10.61 3.91 5.42
CA ASP A 21 -10.23 5.27 5.01
C ASP A 21 -9.28 5.25 3.80
N LEU A 22 -9.72 5.88 2.70
CA LEU A 22 -8.94 6.08 1.48
C LEU A 22 -8.31 7.47 1.37
N SER A 23 -8.36 8.31 2.42
CA SER A 23 -7.76 9.65 2.39
C SER A 23 -6.22 9.66 2.50
N GLY A 24 -5.62 8.55 2.91
CA GLY A 24 -4.17 8.48 3.16
C GLY A 24 -3.70 9.22 4.41
N ALA A 25 -4.61 9.71 5.26
CA ALA A 25 -4.29 10.55 6.43
C ALA A 25 -3.32 9.88 7.41
N GLY A 26 -3.46 8.57 7.64
CA GLY A 26 -2.52 7.83 8.51
C GLY A 26 -1.09 7.80 7.97
N ALA A 27 -0.93 7.60 6.66
CA ALA A 27 0.38 7.62 6.02
C ALA A 27 0.97 9.03 5.98
N ALA A 28 0.15 10.06 5.73
CA ALA A 28 0.59 11.45 5.78
C ALA A 28 1.03 11.87 7.19
N ALA A 29 0.38 11.39 8.24
CA ALA A 29 0.68 11.80 9.61
C ALA A 29 2.04 11.31 10.11
N VAL A 30 2.46 10.11 9.68
CA VAL A 30 3.65 9.43 10.23
C VAL A 30 4.75 9.24 9.19
N GLY A 31 4.41 9.23 7.90
CA GLY A 31 5.27 8.72 6.84
C GLY A 31 5.21 7.19 6.74
N GLY A 32 5.70 6.68 5.61
CA GLY A 32 5.85 5.26 5.34
C GLY A 32 7.06 5.03 4.43
N ARG A 33 7.26 3.79 3.97
CA ARG A 33 8.38 3.47 3.07
C ARG A 33 8.37 4.34 1.81
N TYR A 34 7.19 4.59 1.23
CA TYR A 34 7.04 5.28 -0.04
C TYR A 34 6.38 6.65 0.09
N ASN A 35 6.38 7.27 1.27
CA ASN A 35 5.90 8.64 1.44
C ASN A 35 6.53 9.32 2.66
N SER A 36 6.85 10.60 2.52
CA SER A 36 7.24 11.44 3.65
C SER A 36 6.02 11.86 4.50
N PRO A 37 6.22 12.23 5.78
CA PRO A 37 5.19 12.93 6.54
C PRO A 37 4.71 14.18 5.77
N GLY A 38 3.39 14.36 5.69
CA GLY A 38 2.73 15.39 4.89
C GLY A 38 2.21 14.89 3.53
N THR A 39 2.81 13.84 2.97
CA THR A 39 2.37 13.27 1.69
C THR A 39 1.33 12.17 1.92
N ALA A 40 0.09 12.39 1.44
CA ALA A 40 -0.99 11.42 1.59
C ALA A 40 -0.91 10.32 0.53
N VAL A 41 -0.85 9.07 0.98
CA VAL A 41 -0.85 7.87 0.13
C VAL A 41 -1.66 6.77 0.80
N VAL A 42 -2.43 6.00 0.02
CA VAL A 42 -3.04 4.75 0.49
C VAL A 42 -2.23 3.56 -0.03
N TYR A 43 -1.81 2.70 0.89
CA TYR A 43 -1.09 1.48 0.57
C TYR A 43 -2.06 0.33 0.35
N THR A 44 -1.92 -0.35 -0.78
CA THR A 44 -2.61 -1.60 -1.09
C THR A 44 -1.65 -2.60 -1.74
N SER A 45 -2.08 -3.85 -1.81
CA SER A 45 -1.34 -4.95 -2.41
C SER A 45 -2.21 -5.65 -3.46
N SER A 46 -1.56 -6.21 -4.47
CA SER A 46 -2.20 -7.01 -5.53
C SER A 46 -2.88 -8.28 -5.02
N SER A 47 -2.48 -8.79 -3.85
CA SER A 47 -3.06 -10.00 -3.26
C SER A 47 -3.26 -9.86 -1.74
N VAL A 48 -4.22 -10.62 -1.21
CA VAL A 48 -4.44 -10.72 0.25
C VAL A 48 -3.19 -11.27 0.96
N ALA A 49 -2.52 -12.25 0.36
CA ALA A 49 -1.32 -12.86 0.95
C ALA A 49 -0.18 -11.83 1.11
N LEU A 50 0.02 -10.96 0.11
CA LEU A 50 1.00 -9.89 0.20
C LEU A 50 0.59 -8.83 1.23
N ALA A 51 -0.70 -8.44 1.27
CA ALA A 51 -1.19 -7.52 2.30
C ALA A 51 -0.96 -8.05 3.73
N VAL A 52 -1.13 -9.36 3.94
CA VAL A 52 -0.78 -10.05 5.19
C VAL A 52 0.71 -9.96 5.45
N LEU A 53 1.57 -10.25 4.48
CA LEU A 53 3.02 -10.22 4.66
C LEU A 53 3.54 -8.81 5.00
N GLU A 54 3.07 -7.80 4.28
CA GLU A 54 3.40 -6.39 4.53
C GLU A 54 3.03 -5.96 5.95
N THR A 55 1.85 -6.37 6.42
CA THR A 55 1.48 -6.06 7.80
C THR A 55 2.24 -6.91 8.81
N VAL A 56 2.42 -8.24 8.60
CA VAL A 56 3.22 -9.19 9.44
C VAL A 56 4.60 -8.65 9.79
N VAL A 57 5.33 -8.13 8.80
CA VAL A 57 6.67 -7.57 9.04
C VAL A 57 6.63 -6.35 9.95
N HIS A 58 5.53 -5.59 9.94
CA HIS A 58 5.32 -4.47 10.86
C HIS A 58 4.78 -4.92 12.25
N PHE A 59 4.24 -6.15 12.41
CA PHE A 59 3.73 -6.68 13.70
C PHE A 59 4.79 -7.00 14.74
N ALA A 60 6.04 -7.21 14.34
CA ALA A 60 7.13 -7.50 15.28
C ALA A 60 7.30 -6.40 16.34
N VAL A 61 6.66 -5.23 16.16
CA VAL A 61 6.80 -4.08 17.03
C VAL A 61 5.81 -4.10 18.21
N ARG A 62 4.55 -4.59 18.12
CA ARG A 62 3.56 -4.51 19.24
C ARG A 62 2.44 -5.56 19.24
N ALA A 63 2.47 -6.49 20.19
CA ALA A 63 1.43 -7.51 20.40
C ALA A 63 0.03 -6.96 20.79
N SER A 64 -0.04 -5.76 21.37
CA SER A 64 -1.30 -5.10 21.75
C SER A 64 -2.11 -4.56 20.55
N GLU A 65 -1.52 -4.52 19.36
CA GLU A 65 -2.16 -4.02 18.14
C GLU A 65 -2.95 -5.10 17.37
N GLN A 66 -3.06 -6.31 17.92
CA GLN A 66 -3.82 -7.40 17.30
C GLN A 66 -5.34 -7.16 17.32
N ALA A 67 -5.82 -6.21 18.12
CA ALA A 67 -7.23 -5.86 18.17
C ALA A 67 -7.62 -4.90 17.02
N ASN A 68 -8.70 -5.24 16.29
CA ASN A 68 -9.39 -4.38 15.32
C ASN A 68 -8.70 -4.18 13.97
N ARG A 69 -8.11 -5.26 13.45
CA ARG A 69 -7.68 -5.35 12.06
C ARG A 69 -8.85 -5.77 11.16
N TYR A 70 -8.89 -5.21 9.96
CA TYR A 70 -9.89 -5.51 8.94
C TYR A 70 -9.22 -5.73 7.60
N LEU A 71 -9.65 -6.77 6.89
CA LEU A 71 -9.34 -6.95 5.48
C LEU A 71 -10.28 -6.04 4.69
N ILE A 72 -9.67 -5.22 3.85
CA ILE A 72 -10.36 -4.25 3.00
C ILE A 72 -10.10 -4.62 1.54
N GLU A 73 -11.19 -4.77 0.78
CA GLU A 73 -11.14 -4.87 -0.67
C GLU A 73 -11.44 -3.50 -1.26
N VAL A 74 -10.51 -3.01 -2.06
CA VAL A 74 -10.61 -1.75 -2.80
C VAL A 74 -10.86 -2.09 -4.26
N ALA A 75 -12.04 -1.74 -4.77
CA ALA A 75 -12.38 -1.90 -6.17
C ALA A 75 -11.88 -0.70 -6.96
N VAL A 76 -11.03 -0.97 -7.94
CA VAL A 76 -10.46 0.02 -8.86
C VAL A 76 -11.04 -0.20 -10.26
N PRO A 77 -11.72 0.77 -10.87
CA PRO A 77 -12.19 0.63 -12.24
C PRO A 77 -11.04 0.25 -13.18
N ARG A 78 -11.30 -0.67 -14.12
CA ARG A 78 -10.25 -1.17 -15.03
C ARG A 78 -9.52 -0.06 -15.77
N ALA A 79 -10.23 0.97 -16.23
CA ALA A 79 -9.62 2.12 -16.91
C ALA A 79 -8.59 2.86 -16.03
N VAL A 80 -8.89 3.04 -14.74
CA VAL A 80 -7.97 3.67 -13.77
C VAL A 80 -6.76 2.76 -13.51
N TYR A 81 -6.98 1.45 -13.40
CA TYR A 81 -5.90 0.48 -13.22
C TYR A 81 -4.98 0.38 -14.45
N ASP A 82 -5.54 0.41 -15.66
CA ASP A 82 -4.78 0.31 -16.90
C ASP A 82 -3.97 1.60 -17.16
N ALA A 83 -4.40 2.74 -16.61
CA ALA A 83 -3.69 4.03 -16.66
C ALA A 83 -2.62 4.22 -15.56
N ARG A 84 -2.39 3.23 -14.70
CA ARG A 84 -1.42 3.34 -13.60
C ARG A 84 0.01 3.52 -14.11
N GLN A 85 0.82 4.23 -13.33
CA GLN A 85 2.27 4.20 -13.50
C GLN A 85 2.82 2.89 -12.94
N VAL A 86 3.78 2.27 -13.64
CA VAL A 86 4.44 1.04 -13.20
C VAL A 86 5.94 1.29 -13.07
N LEU A 87 6.49 1.01 -11.89
CA LEU A 87 7.93 0.98 -11.66
C LEU A 87 8.39 -0.47 -11.53
N THR A 88 9.48 -0.80 -12.22
CA THR A 88 10.14 -2.10 -12.14
C THR A 88 11.24 -2.11 -11.07
N VAL A 89 11.70 -3.30 -10.68
CA VAL A 89 12.86 -3.46 -9.80
C VAL A 89 14.08 -2.71 -10.34
N ASP A 90 14.33 -2.75 -11.66
CA ASP A 90 15.46 -2.04 -12.28
C ASP A 90 15.34 -0.52 -12.19
N GLN A 91 14.13 0.01 -12.40
CA GLN A 91 13.88 1.44 -12.28
C GLN A 91 14.08 1.89 -10.83
N LEU A 92 13.54 1.15 -9.86
CA LEU A 92 13.74 1.46 -8.45
C LEU A 92 15.21 1.40 -8.04
N GLN A 93 15.95 0.35 -8.41
CA GLN A 93 17.37 0.23 -8.07
C GLN A 93 18.24 1.34 -8.67
N ARG A 94 17.92 1.77 -9.89
CA ARG A 94 18.67 2.82 -10.59
C ARG A 94 18.33 4.22 -10.08
N ASP A 95 17.05 4.51 -9.91
CA ASP A 95 16.55 5.87 -9.68
C ASP A 95 16.39 6.16 -8.17
N PHE A 96 16.21 5.12 -7.34
CA PHE A 96 16.05 5.18 -5.88
C PHE A 96 16.90 4.11 -5.16
N PRO A 97 18.22 4.29 -5.07
CA PRO A 97 19.11 3.32 -4.44
C PRO A 97 18.66 2.97 -3.02
N PHE A 98 18.76 1.68 -2.66
CA PHE A 98 18.38 1.14 -1.34
C PHE A 98 16.88 1.25 -1.00
N TRP A 99 16.00 1.32 -2.00
CA TRP A 99 14.55 1.39 -1.79
C TRP A 99 14.00 0.24 -0.94
N GLU A 100 14.67 -0.91 -0.95
CA GLU A 100 14.35 -2.15 -0.25
C GLU A 100 14.96 -2.24 1.17
N ALA A 101 15.73 -1.24 1.63
CA ALA A 101 16.43 -1.30 2.91
C ALA A 101 15.51 -1.51 4.13
N VAL A 102 16.04 -2.10 5.20
CA VAL A 102 15.35 -2.32 6.48
C VAL A 102 16.24 -1.84 7.65
N PRO A 103 15.86 -0.80 8.41
CA PRO A 103 14.68 0.07 8.20
C PRO A 103 14.75 0.82 6.85
N PHE A 104 13.61 1.29 6.35
CA PHE A 104 13.55 1.94 5.03
C PHE A 104 14.42 3.20 4.97
N ALA A 105 15.02 3.45 3.82
CA ALA A 105 15.84 4.62 3.56
C ALA A 105 14.96 5.80 3.10
N GLU A 106 15.41 7.03 3.34
CA GLU A 106 14.74 8.25 2.83
C GLU A 106 14.55 8.21 1.30
N ALA A 107 15.48 7.58 0.59
CA ALA A 107 15.41 7.39 -0.87
C ALA A 107 14.11 6.68 -1.32
N SER A 108 13.56 5.75 -0.54
CA SER A 108 12.28 5.11 -0.92
C SER A 108 11.09 6.05 -0.77
N GLN A 109 11.14 7.03 0.14
CA GLN A 109 10.04 7.97 0.34
C GLN A 109 9.87 8.89 -0.85
N ALA A 110 10.99 9.32 -1.45
CA ALA A 110 11.03 10.11 -2.67
C ALA A 110 10.29 9.45 -3.85
N VAL A 111 10.13 8.12 -3.86
CA VAL A 111 9.36 7.40 -4.89
C VAL A 111 7.92 7.91 -4.94
N GLY A 112 7.23 7.90 -3.80
CA GLY A 112 5.84 8.32 -3.74
C GLY A 112 5.69 9.83 -3.61
N ASP A 113 6.63 10.54 -2.96
CA ASP A 113 6.57 12.00 -2.90
C ASP A 113 6.62 12.62 -4.30
N ASN A 114 7.60 12.22 -5.12
CA ASN A 114 7.73 12.70 -6.50
C ASN A 114 6.51 12.31 -7.35
N TRP A 115 5.99 11.09 -7.17
CA TRP A 115 4.82 10.63 -7.91
C TRP A 115 3.56 11.43 -7.52
N VAL A 116 3.30 11.63 -6.23
CA VAL A 116 2.15 12.42 -5.75
C VAL A 116 2.25 13.86 -6.23
N GLU A 117 3.43 14.49 -6.12
CA GLU A 117 3.66 15.87 -6.60
C GLU A 117 3.42 15.99 -8.11
N SER A 118 3.88 15.00 -8.89
CA SER A 118 3.73 15.02 -10.35
C SER A 118 2.27 14.87 -10.81
N GLY A 119 1.41 14.24 -10.01
CA GLY A 119 0.00 14.01 -10.34
C GLY A 119 -0.23 13.21 -11.62
N VAL A 120 0.75 12.42 -12.09
CA VAL A 120 0.69 11.76 -13.40
C VAL A 120 -0.31 10.61 -13.49
N SER A 121 -0.69 10.01 -12.35
CA SER A 121 -1.66 8.92 -12.27
C SER A 121 -2.28 8.83 -10.88
N ALA A 122 -3.48 8.26 -10.79
CA ALA A 122 -4.10 7.91 -9.50
C ALA A 122 -3.43 6.74 -8.80
N LEU A 123 -2.78 5.87 -9.57
CA LEU A 123 -2.18 4.63 -9.09
C LEU A 123 -0.71 4.52 -9.49
N LEU A 124 0.10 4.05 -8.55
CA LEU A 124 1.49 3.66 -8.77
C LEU A 124 1.67 2.21 -8.35
N GLU A 125 1.97 1.35 -9.32
CA GLU A 125 2.36 -0.04 -9.10
C GLU A 125 3.88 -0.13 -8.95
N LEU A 126 4.32 -0.85 -7.93
CA LEU A 126 5.73 -1.10 -7.66
C LEU A 126 5.94 -2.44 -6.95
N PRO A 127 7.13 -3.05 -7.05
CA PRO A 127 7.46 -4.27 -6.33
C PRO A 127 7.31 -4.10 -4.81
N SER A 128 6.95 -5.19 -4.12
CA SER A 128 7.08 -5.23 -2.67
C SER A 128 8.56 -5.23 -2.28
N ALA A 129 8.94 -4.48 -1.24
CA ALA A 129 10.29 -4.56 -0.67
C ALA A 129 10.55 -5.91 0.01
N ILE A 130 9.48 -6.67 0.35
CA ILE A 130 9.57 -8.00 0.94
C ILE A 130 9.70 -9.08 -0.13
N VAL A 131 8.96 -8.95 -1.24
CA VAL A 131 8.93 -9.90 -2.37
C VAL A 131 9.38 -9.21 -3.66
N GLY A 132 10.56 -8.60 -3.64
CA GLY A 132 11.09 -7.76 -4.73
C GLY A 132 11.74 -8.53 -5.89
N TYR A 133 11.20 -9.68 -6.28
CA TYR A 133 11.78 -10.51 -7.34
C TYR A 133 11.37 -10.02 -8.74
N ARG A 134 12.17 -10.37 -9.76
CA ARG A 134 11.93 -9.97 -11.15
C ARG A 134 10.88 -10.87 -11.78
N GLY A 135 9.95 -10.29 -12.54
CA GLY A 135 8.97 -11.03 -13.33
C GLY A 135 7.94 -11.81 -12.49
N VAL A 136 7.82 -11.52 -11.19
CA VAL A 136 6.74 -12.05 -10.35
C VAL A 136 5.55 -11.09 -10.35
N PRO A 137 4.31 -11.59 -10.20
CA PRO A 137 3.11 -10.75 -10.21
C PRO A 137 2.88 -9.98 -8.90
N ASP A 138 3.58 -10.35 -7.82
CA ASP A 138 3.41 -9.73 -6.50
C ASP A 138 3.91 -8.29 -6.48
N CYS A 139 2.97 -7.35 -6.42
CA CYS A 139 3.24 -5.92 -6.34
C CYS A 139 2.38 -5.23 -5.27
N ASN A 140 2.89 -4.10 -4.79
CA ASN A 140 2.10 -3.12 -4.08
C ASN A 140 1.57 -2.08 -5.08
N VAL A 141 0.41 -1.53 -4.76
CA VAL A 141 -0.19 -0.45 -5.53
C VAL A 141 -0.51 0.68 -4.55
N LEU A 142 0.10 1.84 -4.77
CA LEU A 142 -0.18 3.06 -4.03
C LEU A 142 -1.32 3.80 -4.72
N ILE A 143 -2.17 4.43 -3.93
CA ILE A 143 -3.25 5.30 -4.42
C ILE A 143 -2.94 6.74 -3.97
N ASN A 144 -2.97 7.67 -4.92
CA ASN A 144 -2.87 9.09 -4.67
C ASN A 144 -4.30 9.63 -4.45
N PRO A 145 -4.72 9.90 -3.21
CA PRO A 145 -6.07 10.35 -2.91
C PRO A 145 -6.36 11.76 -3.46
N GLY A 146 -5.34 12.54 -3.81
CA GLY A 146 -5.48 13.86 -4.41
C GLY A 146 -5.66 13.85 -5.93
N HIS A 147 -5.50 12.71 -6.59
CA HIS A 147 -5.70 12.62 -8.05
C HIS A 147 -7.19 12.52 -8.39
N PRO A 148 -7.72 13.22 -9.42
CA PRO A 148 -9.15 13.21 -9.75
C PRO A 148 -9.73 11.80 -9.97
N ASP A 149 -9.02 10.92 -10.67
CA ASP A 149 -9.48 9.55 -10.90
C ASP A 149 -9.60 8.69 -9.63
N ALA A 150 -8.99 9.09 -8.51
CA ALA A 150 -9.10 8.37 -7.25
C ALA A 150 -10.52 8.40 -6.67
N GLU A 151 -11.35 9.38 -7.07
CA GLU A 151 -12.77 9.46 -6.67
C GLU A 151 -13.59 8.25 -7.12
N GLN A 152 -13.13 7.54 -8.16
CA GLN A 152 -13.80 6.36 -8.70
C GLN A 152 -13.43 5.08 -7.94
N ILE A 153 -12.45 5.14 -7.04
CA ILE A 153 -11.95 4.00 -6.27
C ILE A 153 -12.76 3.86 -4.98
N VAL A 154 -13.32 2.68 -4.73
CA VAL A 154 -14.25 2.47 -3.62
C VAL A 154 -13.91 1.23 -2.80
N VAL A 155 -14.20 1.28 -1.51
CA VAL A 155 -14.17 0.09 -0.65
C VAL A 155 -15.44 -0.72 -0.90
N VAL A 156 -15.28 -1.97 -1.33
CA VAL A 156 -16.41 -2.89 -1.60
C VAL A 156 -16.54 -4.01 -0.59
N ARG A 157 -15.51 -4.25 0.22
CA ARG A 157 -15.54 -5.24 1.29
C ARG A 157 -14.79 -4.75 2.50
N ARG A 158 -15.36 -5.04 3.67
CA ARG A 158 -14.72 -4.87 4.96
C ARG A 158 -15.06 -6.07 5.83
N GLU A 159 -14.06 -6.87 6.15
CA GLU A 159 -14.23 -8.05 6.99
C GLU A 159 -13.23 -8.01 8.14
N ARG A 160 -13.63 -8.49 9.32
CA ARG A 160 -12.70 -8.57 10.44
C ARG A 160 -11.60 -9.56 10.09
N PHE A 161 -10.35 -9.14 10.28
CA PHE A 161 -9.18 -9.97 10.00
C PHE A 161 -8.53 -10.43 11.31
N ILE A 162 -8.31 -11.74 11.42
CA ILE A 162 -7.66 -12.38 12.57
C ILE A 162 -6.43 -13.10 12.04
N TYR A 163 -5.26 -12.73 12.54
CA TYR A 163 -4.02 -13.42 12.18
C TYR A 163 -4.05 -14.84 12.71
N ASP A 164 -3.58 -15.78 11.88
CA ASP A 164 -3.33 -17.13 12.34
C ASP A 164 -2.29 -17.10 13.48
N PRO A 165 -2.56 -17.74 14.63
CA PRO A 165 -1.63 -17.77 15.75
C PRO A 165 -0.24 -18.33 15.43
N ARG A 166 -0.05 -19.00 14.29
CA ARG A 166 1.24 -19.50 13.80
C ARG A 166 2.10 -18.42 13.15
N LEU A 167 1.55 -17.27 12.76
CA LEU A 167 2.28 -16.14 12.15
C LEU A 167 3.08 -15.28 13.16
N ARG A 168 3.56 -15.87 14.25
CA ARG A 168 4.29 -15.13 15.30
C ARG A 168 5.70 -14.80 14.81
N PRO A 169 6.18 -13.54 14.98
CA PRO A 169 7.61 -13.28 14.95
C PRO A 169 8.27 -14.12 16.05
N GLY A 170 9.31 -14.86 15.69
CA GLY A 170 10.17 -15.57 16.65
C GLY A 170 10.99 -14.62 17.50
#